data_AF-A0A954NAQ4-F1
#
_entry.id   AF-A0A954NAQ4-F1
#
_cell.length_a   1.000
_cell.length_b   1.000
_cell.length_c   1.000
_cell.angle_alpha   90.00
_cell.angle_beta   90.00
_cell.angle_gamma   90.00
#
_symmetry.space_group_name_H-M   'P 1'
#
loop_
_entity.id
_entity.type
_entity.pdbx_description
1 polymer ?
#
loop_
_entity_poly.entity_id
_entity_poly.type
_entity_poly.pdbx_seq_one_letter_code
_entity_poly.pdbx_strand_id
1 'polypeptide(L)'
;MLTETILRDGQTSALARHAGRRPAVGADRLVSVLLAGLLLGALGCSGGEPAEAERADAQSALDDGVAALARQDYAGAEAQFTAALGAPGLNADQMVDVQLSRAVARAHLGHYEQAHEDLNQAELGAADLARVHAARSYVYALEGKTPLAEQEWVTAQELNPAVEAVGQ
;
A
#
# COMPACT_ATOMS: atom_id res chain seq x y z
N MET A 1 5.25 -53.04 -2.32
CA MET A 1 6.67 -53.16 -1.94
C MET A 1 6.91 -52.05 -0.92
N LEU A 2 6.86 -52.34 0.39
CA LEU A 2 8.02 -52.63 1.27
C LEU A 2 9.03 -51.46 1.20
N THR A 3 9.49 -50.76 2.25
CA THR A 3 9.53 -50.96 3.71
C THR A 3 10.24 -49.72 4.31
N GLU A 4 9.91 -49.35 5.56
CA GLU A 4 10.81 -48.88 6.65
C GLU A 4 11.73 -47.66 6.45
N THR A 5 11.69 -46.61 7.30
CA THR A 5 12.13 -46.49 8.72
C THR A 5 13.66 -46.47 8.88
N ILE A 6 14.11 -45.69 9.90
CA ILE A 6 15.44 -45.61 10.56
C ILE A 6 16.15 -44.27 10.23
N LEU A 7 16.23 -43.25 11.09
CA LEU A 7 16.53 -43.11 12.54
C LEU A 7 18.02 -43.30 12.91
N ARG A 8 18.61 -42.20 13.39
CA ARG A 8 19.64 -42.10 14.46
C ARG A 8 21.12 -42.43 14.21
N ASP A 9 21.93 -41.43 14.60
CA ASP A 9 23.12 -41.45 15.46
C ASP A 9 24.20 -42.53 15.33
N GLY A 10 25.45 -42.06 15.32
CA GLY A 10 26.64 -42.84 15.66
C GLY A 10 27.90 -42.24 15.02
N GLN A 11 28.55 -41.23 15.59
CA GLN A 11 29.61 -41.38 16.61
C GLN A 11 30.51 -42.59 16.36
N THR A 12 31.66 -42.39 15.70
CA THR A 12 32.88 -43.16 16.01
C THR A 12 34.14 -42.32 15.84
N SER A 13 34.83 -42.23 16.97
CA SER A 13 36.12 -41.65 17.29
C SER A 13 37.31 -42.24 16.51
N ALA A 14 38.26 -41.38 16.13
CA ALA A 14 39.67 -41.73 15.97
C ALA A 14 40.49 -40.53 16.49
N LEU A 15 40.89 -40.53 17.77
CA LEU A 15 42.19 -41.03 18.26
C LEU A 15 43.38 -40.64 17.36
N ALA A 16 44.15 -39.63 17.77
CA ALA A 16 45.37 -39.84 18.56
C ALA A 16 46.40 -38.71 18.39
N ARG A 17 46.71 -38.09 19.54
CA ARG A 17 48.06 -37.78 20.04
C ARG A 17 49.04 -37.09 19.07
N HIS A 18 49.21 -35.78 19.27
CA HIS A 18 50.57 -35.24 19.36
C HIS A 18 50.74 -34.38 20.60
N ALA A 19 51.73 -34.78 21.38
CA ALA A 19 52.10 -34.21 22.67
C ALA A 19 53.10 -33.07 22.48
N GLY A 20 53.02 -32.10 23.39
CA GLY A 20 54.22 -31.50 23.97
C GLY A 20 54.69 -30.16 23.40
N ARG A 21 54.27 -29.06 24.03
CA ARG A 21 55.14 -28.18 24.85
C ARG A 21 54.40 -26.88 25.24
N ARG A 22 54.16 -26.70 26.55
CA ARG A 22 54.18 -25.39 27.24
C ARG A 22 55.55 -25.32 27.94
N PRO A 23 56.18 -24.15 28.23
CA PRO A 23 55.63 -22.97 28.91
C PRO A 23 56.10 -21.64 28.25
N ALA A 24 55.72 -20.42 28.63
CA ALA A 24 55.72 -19.84 29.96
C ALA A 24 54.86 -18.57 30.09
N VAL A 25 54.47 -18.35 31.33
CA VAL A 25 53.78 -17.20 31.88
C VAL A 25 54.66 -15.95 31.75
N GLY A 26 54.08 -14.88 31.21
CA GLY A 26 54.59 -13.51 31.31
C GLY A 26 53.43 -12.62 31.72
N ALA A 27 53.39 -12.27 33.00
CA ALA A 27 52.48 -11.30 33.58
C ALA A 27 53.16 -9.93 33.56
N ASP A 28 52.55 -8.93 32.93
CA ASP A 28 52.77 -7.48 33.16
C ASP A 28 51.61 -6.76 32.44
N ARG A 29 50.51 -6.42 33.11
CA ARG A 29 50.22 -5.15 33.84
C ARG A 29 50.31 -3.88 32.98
N LEU A 30 49.40 -2.95 33.31
CA LEU A 30 49.25 -1.54 32.89
C LEU A 30 48.25 -1.34 31.72
N VAL A 31 46.97 -1.07 32.01
CA VAL A 31 46.40 0.27 32.33
C VAL A 31 46.76 1.30 31.26
N SER A 32 45.81 1.60 30.37
CA SER A 32 45.69 2.89 29.68
C SER A 32 44.26 3.03 29.15
N VAL A 33 43.37 3.49 30.03
CA VAL A 33 42.27 4.39 29.66
C VAL A 33 42.91 5.71 29.23
N LEU A 34 42.33 6.41 28.24
CA LEU A 34 42.56 7.77 27.71
C LEU A 34 42.54 7.66 26.17
N LEU A 35 41.79 8.40 25.37
CA LEU A 35 41.09 9.66 25.56
C LEU A 35 40.03 9.77 24.46
N ALA A 36 38.86 10.29 24.83
CA ALA A 36 37.83 10.73 23.90
C ALA A 36 38.29 11.95 23.08
N GLY A 37 37.75 12.06 21.86
CA GLY A 37 37.56 13.34 21.17
C GLY A 37 38.68 13.76 20.24
N LEU A 38 38.40 13.72 18.93
CA LEU A 38 38.23 14.92 18.08
C LEU A 38 38.14 14.47 16.61
N LEU A 39 37.15 14.96 15.86
CA LEU A 39 37.28 15.58 14.52
C LEU A 39 35.98 15.47 13.69
N LEU A 40 35.32 16.63 13.60
CA LEU A 40 34.79 17.26 12.38
C LEU A 40 33.74 16.55 11.51
N GLY A 41 32.61 17.24 11.36
CA GLY A 41 32.20 17.71 10.03
C GLY A 41 30.98 17.05 9.42
N ALA A 42 29.85 17.76 9.50
CA ALA A 42 28.80 17.84 8.48
C ALA A 42 28.68 16.67 7.48
N LEU A 43 27.94 15.63 7.86
CA LEU A 43 27.17 14.81 6.93
C LEU A 43 25.76 14.65 7.50
N GLY A 44 25.03 15.77 7.52
CA GLY A 44 23.58 15.70 7.38
C GLY A 44 23.28 15.34 5.93
N CYS A 45 23.20 14.05 5.61
CA CYS A 45 22.69 13.54 4.34
C CYS A 45 21.74 12.39 4.63
N SER A 46 20.45 12.74 4.57
CA SER A 46 19.38 11.96 3.94
C SER A 46 19.32 10.48 4.28
N GLY A 47 18.83 10.18 5.49
CA GLY A 47 17.83 9.11 5.58
C GLY A 47 16.54 9.62 4.95
N GLY A 48 16.51 9.80 3.63
CA GLY A 48 15.26 9.95 2.89
C GLY A 48 14.56 8.60 2.99
N GLU A 49 13.63 8.51 3.93
CA GLU A 49 13.01 7.25 4.31
C GLU A 49 12.24 6.65 3.12
N PRO A 50 12.12 5.31 3.04
CA PRO A 50 11.27 4.66 2.03
C PRO A 50 9.85 5.26 1.97
N ALA A 51 9.36 5.79 3.09
CA ALA A 51 8.06 6.45 3.19
C ALA A 51 7.89 7.68 2.26
N GLU A 52 8.93 8.43 1.91
CA GLU A 52 8.80 9.57 0.98
C GLU A 52 8.76 9.11 -0.48
N ALA A 53 9.56 8.11 -0.84
CA ALA A 53 9.54 7.52 -2.17
C ALA A 53 8.23 6.75 -2.42
N GLU A 54 7.77 5.96 -1.45
CA GLU A 54 6.52 5.21 -1.56
C GLU A 54 5.29 6.13 -1.64
N ARG A 55 5.30 7.27 -0.94
CA ARG A 55 4.27 8.33 -1.09
C ARG A 55 4.23 8.90 -2.50
N ALA A 56 5.40 9.12 -3.10
CA ALA A 56 5.50 9.61 -4.47
C ALA A 56 4.93 8.58 -5.46
N ASP A 57 5.13 7.29 -5.21
CA ASP A 57 4.58 6.22 -6.05
C ASP A 57 3.05 6.18 -5.99
N ALA A 58 2.45 6.29 -4.79
CA ALA A 58 1.00 6.34 -4.62
C ALA A 58 0.37 7.55 -5.34
N GLN A 59 1.01 8.72 -5.21
CA GLN A 59 0.54 9.94 -5.87
C GLN A 59 0.68 9.86 -7.39
N SER A 60 1.80 9.35 -7.90
CA SER A 60 2.01 9.18 -9.33
C SER A 60 0.95 8.26 -9.95
N ALA A 61 0.64 7.15 -9.28
CA ALA A 61 -0.42 6.24 -9.74
C ALA A 61 -1.81 6.88 -9.72
N LEU A 62 -2.11 7.71 -8.71
CA LEU A 62 -3.36 8.48 -8.68
C LEU A 62 -3.45 9.44 -9.88
N ASP A 63 -2.39 10.21 -10.14
CA ASP A 63 -2.35 11.17 -11.23
C ASP A 63 -2.47 10.48 -12.61
N ASP A 64 -1.79 9.34 -12.78
CA ASP A 64 -1.88 8.52 -13.99
C ASP A 64 -3.29 7.94 -14.19
N GLY A 65 -3.95 7.52 -13.10
CA GLY A 65 -5.34 7.05 -13.12
C GLY A 65 -6.33 8.14 -13.54
N VAL A 66 -6.17 9.36 -13.00
CA VAL A 66 -6.97 10.52 -13.42
C VAL A 66 -6.74 10.84 -14.89
N ALA A 67 -5.49 10.83 -15.34
CA ALA A 67 -5.16 11.05 -16.75
C ALA A 67 -5.75 9.96 -17.66
N ALA A 68 -5.79 8.70 -17.21
CA ALA A 68 -6.43 7.61 -17.94
C ALA A 68 -7.96 7.78 -18.03
N LEU A 69 -8.63 8.18 -16.95
CA LEU A 69 -10.06 8.53 -16.98
C LEU A 69 -10.36 9.64 -17.99
N ALA A 70 -9.54 10.70 -18.02
CA ALA A 70 -9.69 11.79 -18.97
C ALA A 70 -9.55 11.35 -20.44
N ARG A 71 -8.85 10.24 -20.69
CA ARG A 71 -8.73 9.60 -22.01
C ARG A 71 -9.78 8.51 -22.26
N GLN A 72 -10.70 8.29 -21.31
CA GLN A 72 -11.65 7.17 -21.30
C GLN A 72 -10.97 5.80 -21.36
N ASP A 73 -9.71 5.73 -20.94
CA ASP A 73 -8.98 4.47 -20.76
C ASP A 73 -9.34 3.88 -19.39
N TYR A 74 -10.55 3.31 -19.30
CA TYR A 74 -11.09 2.82 -18.04
C TYR A 74 -10.29 1.64 -17.47
N ALA A 75 -9.73 0.79 -18.32
CA ALA A 75 -8.87 -0.32 -17.89
C ALA A 75 -7.54 0.19 -17.33
N GLY A 76 -6.91 1.16 -18.00
CA GLY A 76 -5.73 1.85 -17.48
C GLY A 76 -6.02 2.58 -16.16
N ALA A 77 -7.15 3.27 -16.07
CA ALA A 77 -7.59 3.96 -14.86
C ALA A 77 -7.78 3.00 -13.69
N GLU A 78 -8.50 1.89 -13.88
CA GLU A 78 -8.68 0.87 -12.84
C GLU A 78 -7.33 0.33 -12.33
N ALA A 79 -6.40 0.04 -13.24
CA ALA A 79 -5.08 -0.46 -12.88
C ALA A 79 -4.30 0.54 -12.03
N GLN A 80 -4.28 1.81 -12.45
CA GLN A 80 -3.55 2.88 -11.76
C GLN A 80 -4.14 3.23 -10.40
N PHE A 81 -5.47 3.32 -10.30
CA PHE A 81 -6.12 3.52 -8.99
C PHE A 81 -5.93 2.34 -8.04
N THR A 82 -5.86 1.12 -8.58
CA THR A 82 -5.53 -0.07 -7.78
C THR A 82 -4.10 -0.03 -7.26
N ALA A 83 -3.15 0.41 -8.08
CA ALA A 83 -1.78 0.64 -7.63
C ALA A 83 -1.72 1.74 -6.54
N ALA A 84 -2.43 2.86 -6.73
CA ALA A 84 -2.48 3.96 -5.78
C ALA A 84 -3.02 3.53 -4.41
N LEU A 85 -4.11 2.76 -4.36
CA LEU A 85 -4.68 2.23 -3.11
C LEU A 85 -3.84 1.13 -2.47
N GLY A 86 -2.96 0.47 -3.22
CA GLY A 86 -2.05 -0.56 -2.72
C GLY A 86 -0.75 0.00 -2.14
N ALA A 87 -0.42 1.27 -2.44
CA ALA A 87 0.77 1.94 -1.97
C ALA A 87 0.47 2.82 -0.73
N PRO A 88 1.41 2.96 0.21
CA PRO A 88 1.24 3.90 1.31
C PRO A 88 1.43 5.33 0.79
N GLY A 89 0.62 6.26 1.27
CA GLY A 89 0.88 7.69 1.05
C GLY A 89 -0.30 8.55 0.65
N LEU A 90 -1.42 7.94 0.30
CA LEU A 90 -2.68 8.66 0.20
C LEU A 90 -3.17 9.07 1.60
N ASN A 91 -3.66 10.28 1.72
CA ASN A 91 -4.45 10.67 2.89
C ASN A 91 -5.90 10.15 2.77
N ALA A 92 -6.70 10.28 3.83
CA ALA A 92 -8.06 9.74 3.88
C ALA A 92 -8.97 10.28 2.77
N ASP A 93 -8.91 11.59 2.49
CA ASP A 93 -9.74 12.20 1.44
C ASP A 93 -9.33 11.70 0.05
N GLN A 94 -8.01 11.57 -0.20
CA GLN A 94 -7.49 11.00 -1.44
C GLN A 94 -7.89 9.53 -1.61
N MET A 95 -7.93 8.74 -0.54
CA MET A 95 -8.40 7.36 -0.61
C MET A 95 -9.86 7.30 -1.08
N VAL A 96 -10.72 8.17 -0.53
CA VAL A 96 -12.12 8.30 -0.96
C VAL A 96 -12.19 8.70 -2.43
N ASP A 97 -11.44 9.71 -2.86
CA ASP A 97 -11.48 10.18 -4.26
C ASP A 97 -11.01 9.10 -5.24
N VAL A 98 -9.97 8.32 -4.88
CA VAL A 98 -9.51 7.19 -5.69
C VAL A 98 -10.55 6.08 -5.74
N GLN A 99 -11.20 5.75 -4.62
CA GLN A 99 -12.29 4.76 -4.59
C GLN A 99 -13.46 5.17 -5.47
N LEU A 100 -13.91 6.43 -5.39
CA LEU A 100 -14.99 6.95 -6.25
C LEU A 100 -14.60 6.89 -7.73
N SER A 101 -13.38 7.33 -8.06
CA SER A 101 -12.87 7.33 -9.43
C SER A 101 -12.70 5.91 -10.00
N ARG A 102 -12.24 4.97 -9.17
CA ARG A 102 -12.12 3.56 -9.55
C ARG A 102 -13.48 2.89 -9.70
N ALA A 103 -14.46 3.23 -8.87
CA ALA A 103 -15.83 2.75 -9.02
C ALA A 103 -16.42 3.16 -10.38
N VAL A 104 -16.21 4.41 -10.80
CA VAL A 104 -16.60 4.91 -12.12
C VAL A 104 -15.91 4.13 -13.24
N ALA A 105 -14.58 3.97 -13.17
CA ALA A 105 -13.83 3.19 -14.16
C ALA A 105 -14.35 1.75 -14.28
N ARG A 106 -14.55 1.07 -13.14
CA ARG A 106 -15.08 -0.29 -13.05
C ARG A 106 -16.49 -0.40 -13.61
N ALA A 107 -17.36 0.57 -13.35
CA ALA A 107 -18.71 0.58 -13.89
C ALA A 107 -18.72 0.67 -15.43
N HIS A 108 -17.83 1.49 -16.02
CA HIS A 108 -17.67 1.53 -17.48
C HIS A 108 -17.15 0.21 -18.08
N LEU A 109 -16.40 -0.58 -17.30
CA LEU A 109 -15.95 -1.92 -17.68
C LEU A 109 -17.01 -3.01 -17.43
N GLY A 110 -18.16 -2.66 -16.82
CA GLY A 110 -19.20 -3.61 -16.43
C GLY A 110 -18.92 -4.36 -15.12
N HIS A 111 -17.87 -3.97 -14.38
CA HIS A 111 -17.49 -4.54 -13.10
C HIS A 111 -18.31 -3.96 -11.93
N TYR A 112 -19.65 -4.01 -12.03
CA TYR A 112 -20.55 -3.30 -11.13
C TYR A 112 -20.44 -3.71 -9.66
N GLU A 113 -20.27 -5.00 -9.36
CA GLU A 113 -20.10 -5.48 -7.98
C GLU A 113 -18.88 -4.85 -7.30
N GLN A 114 -17.75 -4.78 -8.01
CA GLN A 114 -16.52 -4.17 -7.51
C GLN A 114 -16.64 -2.64 -7.40
N ALA A 115 -17.40 -2.01 -8.31
CA ALA A 115 -17.71 -0.59 -8.22
C ALA A 115 -18.55 -0.28 -6.96
N HIS A 116 -19.57 -1.10 -6.67
CA HIS A 116 -20.37 -0.93 -5.45
C HIS A 116 -19.56 -1.16 -4.17
N GLU A 117 -18.60 -2.09 -4.19
CA GLU A 117 -17.69 -2.27 -3.05
C GLU A 117 -16.81 -1.02 -2.83
N ASP A 118 -16.22 -0.46 -3.91
CA ASP A 118 -15.44 0.78 -3.81
C ASP A 118 -16.29 1.94 -3.24
N LEU A 119 -17.56 2.06 -3.67
CA LEU A 119 -18.47 3.07 -3.14
C LEU A 119 -18.80 2.85 -1.66
N ASN A 120 -18.99 1.61 -1.23
CA ASN A 120 -19.22 1.28 0.18
C ASN A 120 -18.00 1.64 1.03
N GLN A 121 -16.79 1.38 0.54
CA GLN A 121 -15.57 1.76 1.24
C GLN A 121 -15.38 3.28 1.28
N ALA A 122 -15.69 3.98 0.18
CA ALA A 122 -15.63 5.45 0.12
C ALA A 122 -16.57 6.09 1.15
N GLU A 123 -17.79 5.56 1.29
CA GLU A 123 -18.79 6.04 2.24
C GLU A 123 -18.30 6.05 3.70
N LEU A 124 -17.48 5.05 4.09
CA LEU A 124 -16.93 4.95 5.45
C LEU A 124 -15.97 6.08 5.81
N GLY A 125 -15.30 6.66 4.80
CA GLY A 125 -14.27 7.69 4.99
C GLY A 125 -14.67 9.08 4.48
N ALA A 126 -15.80 9.21 3.79
CA ALA A 126 -16.15 10.44 3.09
C ALA A 126 -16.58 11.58 4.04
N ALA A 127 -15.89 12.72 3.94
CA ALA A 127 -16.36 13.98 4.53
C ALA A 127 -17.57 14.56 3.77
N ASP A 128 -17.74 14.19 2.50
CA ASP A 128 -18.82 14.64 1.61
C ASP A 128 -19.59 13.43 1.06
N LEU A 129 -20.61 13.03 1.81
CA LEU A 129 -21.48 11.91 1.43
C LEU A 129 -22.29 12.20 0.17
N ALA A 130 -22.59 13.47 -0.14
CA ALA A 130 -23.35 13.81 -1.34
C ALA A 130 -22.61 13.36 -2.60
N ARG A 131 -21.28 13.53 -2.64
CA ARG A 131 -20.45 13.06 -3.76
C ARG A 131 -20.45 11.53 -3.89
N VAL A 132 -20.49 10.79 -2.77
CA VAL A 132 -20.59 9.32 -2.78
C VAL A 132 -21.94 8.88 -3.37
N HIS A 133 -23.05 9.49 -2.95
CA HIS A 133 -24.37 9.20 -3.50
C HIS A 133 -24.48 9.58 -4.98
N ALA A 134 -23.87 10.70 -5.41
CA ALA A 134 -23.82 11.08 -6.82
C ALA A 134 -23.03 10.05 -7.67
N ALA A 135 -21.90 9.55 -7.17
CA ALA A 135 -21.16 8.48 -7.83
C ALA A 135 -21.95 7.16 -7.87
N ARG A 136 -22.64 6.79 -6.78
CA ARG A 136 -23.49 5.59 -6.72
C ARG A 136 -24.66 5.68 -7.70
N SER A 137 -25.27 6.86 -7.82
CA SER A 137 -26.28 7.15 -8.85
C SER A 137 -25.74 6.88 -10.25
N TYR A 138 -24.55 7.41 -10.58
CA TYR A 138 -23.92 7.21 -11.87
C TYR A 138 -23.63 5.73 -12.16
N VAL A 139 -23.10 4.98 -11.19
CA VAL A 139 -22.86 3.53 -11.33
C VAL A 139 -24.16 2.77 -11.59
N TYR A 140 -25.24 3.08 -10.86
CA TYR A 140 -26.55 2.46 -11.12
C TYR A 140 -27.11 2.81 -12.50
N ALA A 141 -26.88 4.03 -12.99
CA ALA A 141 -27.30 4.43 -14.33
C ALA A 141 -26.58 3.61 -15.41
N LEU A 142 -25.26 3.41 -15.28
CA LEU A 142 -24.48 2.55 -16.18
C LEU A 142 -24.94 1.09 -16.12
N GLU A 143 -25.30 0.59 -14.93
CA GLU A 143 -25.86 -0.76 -14.73
C GLU A 143 -27.29 -0.91 -15.31
N GLY A 144 -27.94 0.18 -15.73
CA GLY A 144 -29.31 0.19 -16.23
C GLY A 144 -30.38 0.19 -15.13
N LYS A 145 -29.99 0.37 -13.87
CA LYS A 145 -30.88 0.41 -12.70
C LYS A 145 -31.42 1.83 -12.46
N THR A 146 -32.11 2.37 -13.45
CA THR A 146 -32.61 3.76 -13.47
C THR A 146 -33.35 4.19 -12.19
N PRO A 147 -34.28 3.40 -11.61
CA PRO A 147 -34.97 3.82 -10.39
C PRO A 147 -34.04 4.00 -9.18
N LEU A 148 -33.02 3.15 -9.07
CA LEU A 148 -32.02 3.26 -8.00
C LEU A 148 -31.08 4.44 -8.26
N ALA A 149 -30.71 4.68 -9.52
CA ALA A 149 -29.94 5.85 -9.89
C ALA A 149 -30.65 7.16 -9.51
N GLU A 150 -31.95 7.28 -9.81
CA GLU A 150 -32.75 8.44 -9.42
C GLU A 150 -32.82 8.62 -7.91
N GLN A 151 -33.02 7.53 -7.16
CA GLN A 151 -33.05 7.58 -5.70
C GLN A 151 -31.74 8.13 -5.13
N GLU A 152 -30.60 7.59 -5.56
CA GLU A 152 -29.28 8.05 -5.09
C GLU A 152 -29.01 9.51 -5.48
N TRP A 153 -29.45 9.95 -6.66
CA TRP A 153 -29.30 11.33 -7.10
C TRP A 153 -30.15 12.31 -6.26
N VAL A 154 -31.36 11.90 -5.87
CA VAL A 154 -32.19 12.68 -4.96
C VAL A 154 -31.50 12.80 -3.60
N THR A 155 -31.01 11.69 -3.04
CA THR A 155 -30.27 11.71 -1.77
C THR A 155 -29.02 12.59 -1.84
N ALA A 156 -28.27 12.55 -2.94
CA ALA A 156 -27.12 13.43 -3.15
C ALA A 156 -27.51 14.91 -3.07
N GLN A 157 -28.60 15.31 -3.75
CA GLN A 157 -29.11 16.70 -3.74
C GLN A 157 -29.69 17.12 -2.39
N GLU A 158 -30.30 16.21 -1.64
CA GLU A 158 -30.79 16.49 -0.28
C GLU A 158 -29.64 16.78 0.68
N LEU A 159 -28.52 16.07 0.53
CA LEU A 159 -27.30 16.29 1.33
C LEU A 159 -26.57 17.56 0.93
N ASN A 160 -26.43 17.80 -0.39
CA ASN A 160 -25.82 18.99 -0.94
C ASN A 160 -26.53 19.39 -2.24
N PRO A 161 -27.36 20.45 -2.21
CA PRO A 161 -28.08 20.92 -3.40
C PRO A 161 -27.18 21.41 -4.54
N ALA A 162 -25.89 21.68 -4.26
CA ALA A 162 -24.89 22.06 -5.24
C ALA A 162 -23.99 20.89 -5.68
N VAL A 163 -24.34 19.64 -5.32
CA VAL A 163 -23.59 18.45 -5.76
C VAL A 163 -23.60 18.35 -7.28
N GLU A 164 -22.43 18.09 -7.85
CA GLU A 164 -22.27 17.87 -9.28
C GLU A 164 -22.41 16.38 -9.62
N ALA A 165 -22.85 16.08 -10.83
CA ALA A 165 -22.88 14.72 -11.32
C ALA A 165 -21.45 14.21 -11.52
N VAL A 166 -21.15 13.02 -11.01
CA VAL A 166 -19.84 12.37 -11.17
C VAL A 166 -19.80 11.63 -12.51
N GLY A 167 -18.68 11.70 -13.24
CA GLY A 167 -18.45 10.88 -14.44
C GLY A 167 -19.01 11.43 -15.77
N GLN A 168 -19.27 12.74 -15.85
CA GLN A 168 -19.61 13.43 -17.11
C GLN A 168 -18.38 13.95 -17.85
#